data_AF-A0A1C5S346-F1
#
_entry.id   AF-A0A1C5S346-F1
#
_cell.length_a   1.000
_cell.length_b   1.000
_cell.length_c   1.000
_cell.angle_alpha   90.00
_cell.angle_beta   90.00
_cell.angle_gamma   90.00
#
_symmetry.space_group_name_H-M   'P 1'
#
loop_
_entity.id
_entity.type
_entity.pdbx_description
1 polymer ?
#
loop_
_entity_poly.entity_id
_entity_poly.type
_entity_poly.pdbx_seq_one_letter_code
_entity_poly.pdbx_strand_id
1 'polypeptide(L)'
;MIHIKERLKQYADKYSDCYKYAGVYVKVIQDMIEQLLADLEQDEKENGWIPVSERLPEKCEDVLTSVKFTGCLGRYGTFKKIGHIDYYGKWSGDCIGGEVIAWIPLPEPYKEDER
;
A
#
# COMPACT_ATOMS: atom_id res chain seq x y z
N MET A 1 -4.17 -2.81 4.13
CA MET A 1 -5.56 -2.27 4.22
C MET A 1 -6.59 -3.33 4.67
N ILE A 2 -6.15 -4.51 5.13
CA ILE A 2 -7.05 -5.62 5.47
C ILE A 2 -7.54 -5.46 6.91
N HIS A 3 -6.64 -5.02 7.80
CA HIS A 3 -6.89 -4.94 9.24
C HIS A 3 -7.86 -3.82 9.61
N ILE A 4 -7.74 -2.65 8.99
CA ILE A 4 -8.70 -1.54 9.18
C ILE A 4 -10.12 -1.97 8.78
N LYS A 5 -10.25 -2.68 7.66
CA LYS A 5 -11.56 -3.11 7.13
C LYS A 5 -12.24 -4.11 8.06
N GLU A 6 -11.49 -5.05 8.64
CA GLU A 6 -12.02 -6.01 9.61
C GLU A 6 -12.47 -5.30 10.89
N ARG A 7 -11.67 -4.35 11.39
CA ARG A 7 -12.04 -3.67 12.63
C ARG A 7 -13.20 -2.69 12.47
N LEU A 8 -13.31 -2.02 11.32
CA LEU A 8 -14.50 -1.24 10.98
C LEU A 8 -15.78 -2.09 10.94
N LYS A 9 -15.70 -3.31 10.38
CA LYS A 9 -16.83 -4.26 10.42
C LYS A 9 -17.21 -4.65 11.85
N GLN A 10 -16.22 -4.96 12.69
CA GLN A 10 -16.47 -5.29 14.10
C GLN A 10 -17.17 -4.15 14.85
N TYR A 11 -16.79 -2.89 14.62
CA TYR A 11 -17.48 -1.76 15.24
C TYR A 11 -18.88 -1.55 14.67
N ALA A 12 -19.07 -1.74 13.36
CA ALA A 12 -20.39 -1.65 12.73
C ALA A 12 -21.36 -2.68 13.34
N ASP A 13 -20.91 -3.91 13.55
CA ASP A 13 -21.72 -4.97 14.18
C ASP A 13 -21.95 -4.70 15.68
N LYS A 14 -20.92 -4.24 16.40
CA LYS A 14 -20.99 -3.99 17.85
C LYS A 14 -21.92 -2.85 18.22
N TYR A 15 -22.05 -1.85 17.34
CA TYR A 15 -22.83 -0.64 17.60
C TYR A 15 -24.04 -0.48 16.65
N SER A 16 -24.41 -1.51 15.86
CA SER A 16 -25.55 -1.43 14.92
C SER A 16 -26.86 -1.09 15.61
N ASP A 17 -27.03 -1.54 16.86
CA ASP A 17 -28.29 -1.45 17.60
C ASP A 17 -28.26 -0.42 18.74
N CYS A 18 -27.15 0.31 18.92
CA CYS A 18 -26.99 1.24 20.04
C CYS A 18 -27.37 2.68 19.66
N TYR A 19 -28.53 3.13 20.12
CA TYR A 19 -28.89 4.55 20.16
C TYR A 19 -29.28 4.91 21.58
N LYS A 20 -28.34 5.40 22.41
CA LYS A 20 -28.64 6.26 23.60
C LYS A 20 -27.39 6.73 24.37
N TYR A 21 -27.41 8.04 24.69
CA TYR A 21 -26.60 8.86 25.62
C TYR A 21 -25.16 9.30 25.23
N ALA A 22 -24.97 10.63 25.22
CA ALA A 22 -23.83 11.34 24.61
C ALA A 22 -22.51 11.33 25.39
N GLY A 23 -22.50 11.06 26.70
CA GLY A 23 -21.29 11.23 27.54
C GLY A 23 -20.29 10.06 27.53
N VAL A 24 -20.76 8.82 27.34
CA VAL A 24 -19.92 7.61 27.26
C VAL A 24 -19.30 7.47 25.85
N TYR A 25 -19.90 8.12 24.85
CA TYR A 25 -19.55 8.00 23.44
C TYR A 25 -18.19 8.61 23.10
N VAL A 26 -17.79 9.73 23.73
CA VAL A 26 -16.55 10.44 23.35
C VAL A 26 -15.31 9.60 23.63
N LYS A 27 -15.25 8.93 24.79
CA LYS A 27 -14.11 8.08 25.15
C LYS A 27 -14.04 6.81 24.29
N VAL A 28 -15.20 6.21 24.02
CA VAL A 28 -15.30 5.04 23.12
C VAL A 28 -14.88 5.41 21.70
N ILE A 29 -15.35 6.55 21.16
CA ILE A 29 -14.92 7.05 19.84
C ILE A 29 -13.41 7.30 19.84
N GLN A 30 -12.87 7.91 20.90
CA GLN A 30 -11.44 8.22 20.96
C GLN A 30 -10.59 6.95 20.95
N ASP A 31 -10.93 5.94 21.76
CA ASP A 31 -10.26 4.64 21.76
C ASP A 31 -10.39 3.95 20.39
N MET A 32 -11.54 4.08 19.71
CA MET A 32 -11.74 3.56 18.35
C MET A 32 -10.84 4.25 17.33
N ILE A 33 -10.68 5.57 17.40
CA ILE A 33 -9.81 6.34 16.50
C ILE A 33 -8.35 5.94 16.73
N GLU A 34 -7.89 5.86 17.98
CA GLU A 34 -6.52 5.47 18.32
C GLU A 34 -6.20 4.05 17.82
N GLN A 35 -7.15 3.13 18.00
CA GLN A 35 -7.06 1.81 17.44
C GLN A 35 -6.94 1.89 15.91
N LEU A 36 -7.86 2.56 15.21
CA LEU A 36 -7.86 2.69 13.74
C LEU A 36 -6.56 3.27 13.19
N LEU A 37 -5.97 4.24 13.90
CA LEU A 37 -4.66 4.80 13.56
C LEU A 37 -3.54 3.75 13.66
N ALA A 38 -3.54 2.90 14.68
CA ALA A 38 -2.55 1.83 14.80
C ALA A 38 -2.67 0.78 13.69
N ASP A 39 -3.89 0.40 13.30
CA ASP A 39 -4.08 -0.53 12.16
C ASP A 39 -3.75 0.13 10.83
N LEU A 40 -3.97 1.45 10.70
CA LEU A 40 -3.49 2.22 9.54
C LEU A 40 -1.98 2.16 9.43
N GLU A 41 -1.26 2.41 10.52
CA GLU A 41 0.20 2.35 10.53
C GLU A 41 0.71 0.93 10.23
N GLN A 42 0.01 -0.09 10.72
CA GLN A 42 0.36 -1.47 10.44
C GLN A 42 0.05 -1.88 9.00
N ASP A 43 -1.13 -1.55 8.49
CA ASP A 43 -1.51 -1.76 7.09
C ASP A 43 -0.57 -0.98 6.14
N GLU A 44 -0.04 0.18 6.57
CA GLU A 44 0.97 0.92 5.82
C GLU A 44 2.33 0.22 5.79
N LYS A 45 2.74 -0.42 6.89
CA LYS A 45 3.96 -1.25 6.94
C LYS A 45 3.79 -2.55 6.16
N GLU A 46 2.58 -3.09 6.13
CA GLU A 46 2.18 -4.31 5.42
C GLU A 46 1.66 -4.04 4.00
N ASN A 47 1.91 -2.85 3.42
CA ASN A 47 1.40 -2.40 2.12
C ASN A 47 1.87 -3.23 0.90
N GLY A 48 2.29 -4.48 1.07
CA GLY A 48 2.61 -5.42 0.00
C GLY A 48 3.91 -5.09 -0.75
N TRP A 49 4.69 -4.14 -0.25
CA TRP A 49 5.99 -3.81 -0.82
C TRP A 49 7.01 -4.87 -0.43
N ILE A 50 7.46 -5.61 -1.42
CA ILE A 50 8.51 -6.61 -1.30
C ILE A 50 9.85 -5.92 -1.57
N PRO A 51 10.78 -5.90 -0.61
CA PRO A 51 12.12 -5.38 -0.83
C PRO A 51 12.83 -6.16 -1.94
N VAL A 52 13.57 -5.45 -2.80
CA VAL A 52 14.37 -6.08 -3.87
C VAL A 52 15.43 -7.05 -3.30
N SER A 53 15.91 -6.78 -2.08
CA SER A 53 16.83 -7.65 -1.34
C SER A 53 16.20 -8.95 -0.85
N GLU A 54 14.87 -8.99 -0.70
CA GLU A 54 14.15 -10.17 -0.24
C GLU A 54 13.81 -11.08 -1.43
N ARG A 55 13.19 -10.51 -2.47
CA ARG A 55 12.78 -11.25 -3.67
C ARG A 55 12.70 -10.33 -4.88
N LEU A 56 13.00 -10.86 -6.06
CA LEU A 56 12.76 -10.21 -7.34
C LEU A 56 11.40 -10.64 -7.95
N PRO A 57 10.73 -9.76 -8.70
CA PRO A 57 9.52 -10.14 -9.44
C PRO A 57 9.85 -11.13 -10.56
N GLU A 58 8.83 -11.72 -11.17
CA GLU A 58 9.03 -12.62 -12.30
C GLU A 58 9.56 -11.86 -13.53
N LYS A 59 10.25 -12.58 -14.41
CA LYS A 59 10.82 -11.98 -15.62
C LYS A 59 9.70 -11.54 -16.56
N CYS A 60 9.85 -10.35 -17.14
CA CYS A 60 8.91 -9.73 -18.06
C CYS A 60 7.52 -9.46 -17.46
N GLU A 61 7.39 -9.45 -16.14
CA GLU A 61 6.18 -9.01 -15.45
C GLU A 61 6.31 -7.55 -15.02
N ASP A 62 5.36 -6.72 -15.44
CA ASP A 62 5.32 -5.31 -15.04
C ASP A 62 4.83 -5.20 -13.59
N VAL A 63 5.65 -4.54 -12.76
CA VAL A 63 5.37 -4.31 -11.34
C VAL A 63 5.50 -2.83 -11.01
N LEU A 64 4.83 -2.41 -9.94
CA LEU A 64 5.04 -1.08 -9.39
C LEU A 64 6.29 -1.10 -8.51
N THR A 65 7.22 -0.20 -8.79
CA THR A 65 8.54 -0.11 -8.15
C THR A 65 8.70 1.19 -7.38
N SER A 66 9.42 1.14 -6.26
CA SER A 66 9.85 2.29 -5.48
C SER A 66 11.30 2.55 -5.82
N VAL A 67 11.55 3.66 -6.52
CA VAL A 67 12.84 3.96 -7.15
C VAL A 67 13.41 5.24 -6.57
N LYS A 68 14.63 5.18 -6.07
CA LYS A 68 15.37 6.33 -5.58
C LYS A 68 16.32 6.83 -6.67
N PHE A 69 16.16 8.09 -7.05
CA PHE A 69 17.08 8.77 -7.95
C PHE A 69 18.04 9.63 -7.14
N THR A 70 19.33 9.49 -7.41
CA THR A 70 20.42 10.24 -6.77
C THR A 70 21.12 11.16 -7.77
N GLY A 71 20.35 11.88 -8.59
CA GLY A 71 20.85 12.87 -9.54
C GLY A 71 20.90 12.42 -11.00
N CYS A 72 20.48 11.19 -11.31
CA CYS A 72 20.30 10.77 -12.69
C CYS A 72 19.25 11.66 -13.38
N LEU A 73 19.63 12.27 -14.51
CA LEU A 73 18.81 13.24 -15.26
C LEU A 73 18.32 14.42 -14.41
N GLY A 74 19.05 14.81 -13.37
CA GLY A 74 18.66 15.90 -12.46
C GLY A 74 17.48 15.55 -11.53
N ARG A 75 17.06 14.27 -11.46
CA ARG A 75 16.03 13.82 -10.54
C ARG A 75 16.64 13.42 -9.20
N TYR A 76 16.04 13.90 -8.13
CA TYR A 76 16.42 13.58 -6.75
C TYR A 76 15.17 13.18 -5.98
N GLY A 77 15.28 12.10 -5.20
CA GLY A 77 14.20 11.61 -4.33
C GLY A 77 13.66 10.24 -4.73
N THR A 78 12.62 9.81 -4.01
CA THR A 78 11.99 8.50 -4.19
C THR A 78 10.68 8.65 -4.95
N PHE A 79 10.52 7.89 -6.03
CA PHE A 79 9.36 7.94 -6.91
C PHE A 79 8.79 6.53 -7.10
N LYS A 80 7.46 6.46 -7.27
CA LYS A 80 6.79 5.23 -7.68
C LYS A 80 6.77 5.18 -9.21
N LYS A 81 7.30 4.11 -9.80
CA LYS A 81 7.44 3.92 -11.26
C LYS A 81 7.09 2.50 -11.65
N ILE A 82 6.66 2.29 -12.89
CA ILE A 82 6.46 0.93 -13.40
C ILE A 82 7.80 0.41 -13.89
N GLY A 83 8.14 -0.82 -13.52
CA GLY A 83 9.36 -1.48 -13.96
C GLY A 83 9.17 -2.97 -14.02
N HIS A 84 10.05 -3.65 -14.75
CA HIS A 84 10.08 -5.10 -14.83
C HIS A 84 11.52 -5.60 -14.86
N ILE A 85 11.69 -6.88 -14.59
CA ILE A 85 12.96 -7.58 -14.77
C ILE A 85 13.03 -8.11 -16.21
N ASP A 86 14.06 -7.73 -16.95
CA ASP A 86 14.27 -8.23 -18.32
C ASP A 86 14.74 -9.69 -18.35
N TYR A 87 14.91 -10.25 -19.55
CA TYR A 87 15.41 -11.62 -19.75
C TYR A 87 16.78 -11.86 -19.10
N TYR A 88 17.60 -10.82 -19.00
CA TYR A 88 18.95 -10.83 -18.43
C TYR A 88 18.98 -10.63 -16.91
N GLY A 89 17.82 -10.48 -16.26
CA GLY A 89 17.72 -10.29 -14.81
C GLY A 89 18.00 -8.85 -14.36
N LYS A 90 17.91 -7.86 -15.26
CA LYS A 90 18.13 -6.44 -14.97
C LYS A 90 16.82 -5.67 -14.96
N TRP A 91 16.76 -4.64 -14.10
CA TRP A 91 15.64 -3.71 -14.06
C TRP A 91 15.55 -2.90 -15.37
N SER A 92 14.37 -2.92 -15.97
CA SER A 92 14.00 -2.21 -17.19
C SER A 92 12.65 -1.49 -17.03
N GLY A 93 12.33 -0.57 -17.96
CA GLY A 93 11.13 0.26 -17.90
C GLY A 93 11.37 1.67 -17.33
N ASP A 94 10.36 2.26 -16.70
CA ASP A 94 10.43 3.64 -16.19
C ASP A 94 11.29 3.79 -14.92
N CYS A 95 11.71 2.67 -14.33
CA CYS A 95 12.64 2.63 -13.20
C CYS A 95 14.11 2.78 -13.62
N ILE A 96 14.42 2.78 -14.93
CA ILE A 96 15.80 2.89 -15.43
C ILE A 96 16.44 4.20 -14.97
N GLY A 97 17.70 4.09 -14.55
CA GLY A 97 18.50 5.22 -14.07
C GLY A 97 18.24 5.58 -12.61
N GLY A 98 17.43 4.82 -11.88
CA GLY A 98 17.31 4.93 -10.43
C GLY A 98 17.57 3.59 -9.75
N GLU A 99 17.79 3.64 -8.44
CA GLU A 99 17.96 2.45 -7.61
C GLU A 99 16.60 1.96 -7.15
N VAL A 100 16.22 0.73 -7.54
CA VAL A 100 14.96 0.12 -7.13
C VAL A 100 15.11 -0.48 -5.72
N ILE A 101 14.29 -0.02 -4.77
CA ILE A 101 14.36 -0.40 -3.36
C ILE A 101 13.35 -1.52 -3.04
N ALA A 102 12.12 -1.38 -3.52
CA ALA A 102 11.03 -2.32 -3.28
C ALA A 102 10.04 -2.34 -4.46
N TRP A 103 9.22 -3.38 -4.54
CA TRP A 103 8.20 -3.54 -5.58
C TRP A 103 6.91 -4.17 -5.06
N ILE A 104 5.81 -4.03 -5.80
CA ILE A 104 4.52 -4.68 -5.56
C ILE A 104 3.90 -5.04 -6.93
N PRO A 105 3.18 -6.17 -7.07
CA PRO A 105 2.43 -6.46 -8.30
C PRO A 105 1.47 -5.33 -8.66
N LEU A 106 1.24 -5.12 -9.97
CA LEU A 106 0.27 -4.13 -10.42
C LEU A 106 -1.14 -4.48 -9.92
N PRO A 107 -1.93 -3.48 -9.50
CA PRO A 107 -3.33 -3.71 -9.16
C PRO A 107 -4.09 -4.22 -10.38
N GLU A 108 -5.18 -4.96 -10.15
CA GLU A 108 -6.04 -5.40 -11.24
C GLU A 108 -6.47 -4.21 -12.12
N PRO A 109 -6.47 -4.39 -13.45
CA PRO A 109 -6.88 -3.34 -14.36
C PRO A 109 -8.31 -2.91 -14.05
N TYR A 110 -8.59 -1.61 -14.22
CA TYR A 110 -9.94 -1.07 -14.06
C TYR A 110 -10.91 -1.81 -14.98
N LYS A 111 -12.01 -2.28 -14.40
CA LYS A 111 -13.16 -2.84 -15.13
C LYS A 111 -14.29 -1.84 -15.01
N GLU A 112 -14.79 -1.35 -16.13
CA GLU A 112 -15.99 -0.54 -16.15
C GLU A 112 -17.19 -1.45 -15.91
N ASP A 113 -18.08 -1.08 -14.98
CA ASP A 113 -19.36 -1.76 -14.85
C ASP A 113 -20.19 -1.45 -16.11
N GLU A 114 -20.41 -2.46 -16.97
CA GLU A 114 -21.32 -2.35 -18.11
C GLU A 114 -22.70 -1.92 -17.61
N ARG A 115 -23.10 -0.69 -17.94
CA ARG A 115 -24.39 -0.09 -17.59
C ARG A 115 -25.48 -0.45 -18.59
#